data_AF-A0A9X1TLR1-F1
#
_entry.id   AF-A0A9X1TLR1-F1
#
_cell.length_a   1.000
_cell.length_b   1.000
_cell.length_c   1.000
_cell.angle_alpha   90.00
_cell.angle_beta   90.00
_cell.angle_gamma   90.00
#
_symmetry.space_group_name_H-M   'P 1'
#
loop_
_entity.id
_entity.type
_entity.pdbx_description
1 polymer ?
#
loop_
_entity_poly.entity_id
_entity_poly.type
_entity_poly.pdbx_seq_one_letter_code
_entity_poly.pdbx_strand_id
1 'polypeptide(L)'
;MAVGTLYRHFPTKTDLVASAVAASIERVADEAEAAGRRLDDGANALEELSAYLARVVDACAANQAVKAAAQTLGADGVRSGALDRADVALARLIEAGQADGDIHPDVTVADLHLLCGSIPTGGSMADRARWHTPVMAGPTTRARPASA
;
A
#
# COMPACT_ATOMS: atom_id res chain seq x y z
N MET A 1 -2.37 5.77 35.23
CA MET A 1 -1.32 6.74 34.85
C MET A 1 -1.05 6.62 33.35
N ALA A 2 -1.80 7.29 32.47
CA ALA A 2 -1.60 7.15 31.01
C ALA A 2 -2.09 8.34 30.16
N VAL A 3 -2.37 9.49 30.77
CA VAL A 3 -2.71 10.72 30.02
C VAL A 3 -1.57 11.74 30.02
N GLY A 4 -0.70 11.71 31.03
CA GLY A 4 0.37 12.71 31.23
C GLY A 4 1.63 12.51 30.39
N THR A 5 1.87 11.33 29.83
CA THR A 5 3.05 11.06 28.98
C THR A 5 2.79 11.33 27.50
N LEU A 6 1.56 11.12 27.03
CA LEU A 6 1.19 11.35 25.62
C LEU A 6 1.19 12.86 25.27
N TYR A 7 0.68 13.72 26.17
CA TYR A 7 0.65 15.18 25.96
C TYR A 7 2.01 15.87 26.07
N ARG A 8 3.05 15.22 26.63
CA ARG A 8 4.41 15.81 26.67
C ARG A 8 5.12 15.76 25.32
N HIS A 9 4.80 14.78 24.48
CA HIS A 9 5.41 14.63 23.15
C HIS A 9 4.56 15.27 22.04
N PHE A 10 3.26 15.42 22.26
CA PHE A 10 2.34 16.01 21.29
C PHE A 10 1.58 17.17 21.93
N PRO A 11 2.14 18.39 21.87
CA PRO A 11 1.55 19.59 22.49
C PRO A 11 0.11 19.84 22.04
N THR A 12 -0.25 19.41 20.82
CA THR A 12 -1.60 19.54 20.28
C THR A 12 -2.17 18.22 19.77
N LYS A 13 -3.51 18.14 19.65
CA LYS A 13 -4.20 17.01 19.01
C LYS A 13 -3.77 16.84 17.55
N THR A 14 -3.44 17.94 16.88
CA THR A 14 -2.91 17.95 15.51
C THR A 14 -1.54 17.26 15.45
N ASP A 15 -0.65 17.52 16.40
CA ASP A 15 0.67 16.86 16.46
C ASP A 15 0.54 15.35 16.68
N LEU A 16 -0.40 14.93 17.54
CA LEU A 16 -0.67 13.52 17.77
C LEU A 16 -1.19 12.83 16.49
N VAL A 17 -2.15 13.46 15.81
CA VAL A 17 -2.72 12.94 14.57
C VAL A 17 -1.67 12.90 13.46
N ALA A 18 -0.87 13.96 13.30
CA ALA A 18 0.22 14.03 12.34
C ALA A 18 1.28 12.94 12.60
N SER A 19 1.66 12.72 13.87
CA SER A 19 2.60 11.66 14.22
C SER A 19 2.04 10.27 13.95
N ALA A 20 0.75 10.04 14.19
CA ALA A 20 0.11 8.76 13.90
C ALA A 20 0.01 8.51 12.38
N VAL A 21 -0.25 9.56 11.58
CA VAL A 21 -0.18 9.49 10.11
C VAL A 21 1.24 9.20 9.65
N ALA A 22 2.25 9.90 10.17
CA ALA A 22 3.65 9.67 9.83
C ALA A 22 4.09 8.24 10.15
N ALA A 23 3.74 7.71 11.33
CA ALA A 23 4.00 6.33 11.70
C ALA A 23 3.24 5.32 10.82
N SER A 24 2.09 5.70 10.27
CA SER A 24 1.38 4.87 9.30
C SER A 24 2.06 4.85 7.94
N ILE A 25 2.61 5.99 7.49
CA ILE A 25 3.36 6.10 6.25
C ILE A 25 4.66 5.29 6.35
N GLU A 26 5.36 5.40 7.49
CA GLU A 26 6.60 4.65 7.73
C GLU A 26 6.38 3.14 7.63
N ARG A 27 5.33 2.62 8.28
CA ARG A 27 4.97 1.20 8.19
C ARG A 27 4.69 0.73 6.76
N VAL A 28 4.08 1.58 5.95
CA VAL A 28 3.81 1.27 4.53
C VAL A 28 5.14 1.19 3.76
N ALA A 29 6.05 2.13 3.99
CA ALA A 29 7.37 2.12 3.38
C ALA A 29 8.20 0.88 3.78
N ASP A 30 8.21 0.54 5.07
CA ASP A 30 8.91 -0.63 5.60
C ASP A 30 8.41 -1.93 4.95
N GLU A 31 7.09 -2.04 4.72
CA GLU A 31 6.50 -3.21 4.08
C GLU A 31 6.86 -3.31 2.60
N ALA A 32 6.88 -2.18 1.88
CA ALA A 32 7.33 -2.15 0.48
C ALA A 32 8.80 -2.58 0.36
N GLU A 33 9.67 -2.06 1.21
CA GLU A 33 11.07 -2.48 1.25
C GLU A 33 11.24 -3.94 1.65
N ALA A 34 10.43 -4.44 2.58
CA ALA A 34 10.46 -5.85 2.97
C ALA A 34 10.06 -6.76 1.81
N ALA A 35 9.06 -6.37 1.02
CA ALA A 35 8.69 -7.06 -0.21
C ALA A 35 9.84 -7.03 -1.24
N GLY A 36 10.51 -5.88 -1.40
CA GLY A 36 11.70 -5.77 -2.26
C GLY A 36 12.86 -6.68 -1.80
N ARG A 37 13.11 -6.80 -0.50
CA ARG A 37 14.10 -7.74 0.04
C ARG A 37 13.74 -9.19 -0.25
N ARG A 38 12.46 -9.57 -0.11
CA ARG A 38 11.99 -10.92 -0.43
C ARG A 38 12.10 -11.24 -1.92
N LEU A 39 11.85 -10.25 -2.79
CA LEU A 39 12.13 -10.36 -4.22
C LEU A 39 13.62 -10.62 -4.48
N ASP A 40 14.51 -9.89 -3.82
CA ASP A 40 15.96 -10.09 -3.94
C ASP A 40 16.40 -11.50 -3.48
N ASP A 41 15.65 -12.11 -2.55
CA ASP A 41 15.82 -13.50 -2.09
C ASP A 41 15.15 -14.54 -3.02
N GLY A 42 14.51 -14.11 -4.12
CA GLY A 42 13.92 -14.97 -5.14
C GLY A 42 12.41 -15.23 -5.00
N ALA A 43 11.69 -14.47 -4.17
CA ALA A 43 10.23 -14.54 -4.11
C ALA A 43 9.59 -14.04 -5.42
N ASN A 44 8.37 -14.51 -5.72
CA ASN A 44 7.63 -14.06 -6.90
C ASN A 44 7.12 -12.61 -6.70
N ALA A 45 7.37 -11.76 -7.71
CA ALA A 45 7.04 -10.33 -7.65
C ALA A 45 5.53 -10.05 -7.54
N LEU A 46 4.70 -10.79 -8.26
CA LEU A 46 3.25 -10.65 -8.23
C LEU A 46 2.67 -11.05 -6.86
N GLU A 47 3.16 -12.14 -6.27
CA GLU A 47 2.76 -12.58 -4.94
C GLU A 47 3.13 -11.54 -3.87
N GLU A 48 4.34 -11.02 -3.91
CA GLU A 48 4.81 -10.01 -2.96
C GLU A 48 4.06 -8.68 -3.11
N LEU A 49 3.81 -8.24 -4.34
CA LEU A 49 3.01 -7.03 -4.60
C LEU A 49 1.56 -7.20 -4.11
N SER A 50 0.96 -8.37 -4.34
CA SER A 50 -0.39 -8.67 -3.86
C SER A 50 -0.45 -8.70 -2.34
N ALA A 51 0.55 -9.30 -1.69
CA ALA A 51 0.66 -9.35 -0.23
C ALA A 51 0.89 -7.96 0.38
N TYR A 52 1.73 -7.13 -0.24
CA TYR A 52 1.91 -5.73 0.12
C TYR A 52 0.58 -4.97 0.09
N LEU A 53 -0.17 -5.05 -1.00
CA LEU A 53 -1.46 -4.37 -1.15
C LEU A 53 -2.46 -4.80 -0.06
N ALA A 54 -2.54 -6.10 0.24
CA ALA A 54 -3.39 -6.60 1.32
C ALA A 54 -3.02 -6.01 2.69
N ARG A 55 -1.72 -5.95 3.01
CA ARG A 55 -1.22 -5.36 4.28
C ARG A 55 -1.49 -3.86 4.35
N VAL A 56 -1.37 -3.13 3.22
CA VAL A 56 -1.69 -1.70 3.15
C VAL A 56 -3.18 -1.46 3.38
N VAL A 57 -4.06 -2.30 2.82
CA VAL A 57 -5.52 -2.22 3.06
C VAL A 57 -5.82 -2.38 4.56
N ASP A 58 -5.23 -3.39 5.20
CA ASP A 58 -5.41 -3.64 6.63
C ASP A 58 -4.88 -2.49 7.49
N ALA A 59 -3.70 -1.96 7.15
CA ALA A 59 -3.12 -0.82 7.83
C ALA A 59 -3.97 0.45 7.67
N CYS A 60 -4.57 0.66 6.50
CA CYS A 60 -5.47 1.78 6.26
C CYS A 60 -6.76 1.66 7.07
N ALA A 61 -7.32 0.46 7.17
CA ALA A 61 -8.52 0.21 7.97
C ALA A 61 -8.31 0.52 9.45
N ALA A 62 -7.17 0.08 10.02
CA ALA A 62 -6.83 0.34 11.41
C ALA A 62 -6.64 1.83 11.73
N ASN A 63 -6.25 2.64 10.73
CA ASN A 63 -5.89 4.06 10.90
C ASN A 63 -6.93 5.02 10.31
N GLN A 64 -8.13 4.55 9.93
CA GLN A 64 -9.12 5.34 9.22
C GLN A 64 -9.55 6.60 9.99
N ALA A 65 -9.85 6.46 11.29
CA ALA A 65 -10.25 7.60 12.12
C ALA A 65 -9.15 8.66 12.23
N VAL A 66 -7.88 8.22 12.28
CA VAL A 66 -6.71 9.10 12.33
C VAL A 66 -6.52 9.84 11.01
N LYS A 67 -6.66 9.15 9.86
CA LYS A 67 -6.58 9.78 8.53
C LYS A 67 -7.71 10.78 8.30
N ALA A 68 -8.93 10.46 8.71
CA ALA A 68 -10.07 11.39 8.63
C ALA A 68 -9.86 12.64 9.50
N ALA A 69 -9.30 12.47 10.70
CA ALA A 69 -8.92 13.59 11.56
C ALA A 69 -7.79 14.43 10.93
N ALA A 70 -6.80 13.79 10.30
CA ALA A 70 -5.69 14.48 9.64
C ALA A 70 -6.16 15.35 8.47
N GLN A 71 -7.04 14.83 7.61
CA GLN A 71 -7.66 15.59 6.52
C GLN A 71 -8.46 16.78 7.06
N THR A 72 -9.26 16.57 8.12
CA THR A 72 -10.04 17.63 8.76
C THR A 72 -9.14 18.73 9.35
N LEU A 73 -7.94 18.36 9.80
CA LEU A 73 -6.97 19.26 10.42
C LEU A 73 -5.94 19.83 9.43
N GLY A 74 -5.99 19.46 8.14
CA GLY A 74 -5.00 19.88 7.11
C GLY A 74 -3.59 19.34 7.33
N ALA A 75 -3.47 18.18 7.98
CA ALA A 75 -2.21 17.52 8.34
C ALA A 75 -1.84 16.35 7.39
N ASP A 76 -2.40 16.35 6.19
CA ASP A 76 -2.37 15.29 5.19
C ASP A 76 -1.24 15.42 4.16
N GLY A 77 -0.54 16.56 4.12
CA GLY A 77 0.34 16.93 3.02
C GLY A 77 1.80 17.14 3.39
N VAL A 78 2.58 16.07 3.52
CA VAL A 78 4.01 16.09 3.20
C VAL A 78 4.38 14.76 2.56
N ARG A 79 4.85 14.79 1.30
CA ARG A 79 5.55 13.64 0.71
C ARG A 79 6.79 13.39 1.55
N SER A 80 6.70 12.39 2.43
CA SER A 80 7.79 11.97 3.29
C SER A 80 8.81 11.19 2.47
N GLY A 81 10.10 11.26 2.82
CA GLY A 81 11.11 10.37 2.24
C GLY A 81 10.77 8.88 2.42
N ALA A 82 9.85 8.53 3.32
CA ALA A 82 9.25 7.21 3.42
C ALA A 82 8.43 6.80 2.18
N LEU A 83 7.63 7.72 1.62
CA LEU A 83 6.87 7.44 0.39
C LEU A 83 7.82 7.27 -0.79
N ASP A 84 8.87 8.08 -0.88
CA ASP A 84 9.87 7.92 -1.95
C ASP A 84 10.58 6.55 -1.86
N ARG A 85 10.88 6.05 -0.65
CA ARG A 85 11.42 4.69 -0.45
C ARG A 85 10.43 3.61 -0.87
N ALA A 86 9.16 3.78 -0.53
CA ALA A 86 8.11 2.86 -0.96
C ALA A 86 8.01 2.81 -2.49
N ASP A 87 8.01 3.97 -3.15
CA ASP A 87 7.93 4.09 -4.62
C ASP A 87 9.07 3.36 -5.32
N VAL A 88 10.30 3.51 -4.81
CA VAL A 88 11.47 2.81 -5.35
C VAL A 88 11.32 1.30 -5.20
N ALA A 89 10.88 0.81 -4.04
CA ALA A 89 10.70 -0.63 -3.83
C ALA A 89 9.56 -1.21 -4.70
N LEU A 90 8.45 -0.48 -4.85
CA LEU A 90 7.32 -0.89 -5.68
C LEU A 90 7.67 -0.89 -7.17
N ALA A 91 8.44 0.09 -7.64
CA ALA A 91 8.91 0.12 -9.02
C ALA A 91 9.72 -1.14 -9.35
N ARG A 92 10.62 -1.57 -8.46
CA ARG A 92 11.41 -2.80 -8.64
C ARG A 92 10.54 -4.06 -8.72
N LEU A 93 9.52 -4.16 -7.86
CA LEU A 93 8.56 -5.27 -7.90
C LEU A 93 7.77 -5.30 -9.21
N ILE A 94 7.30 -4.14 -9.68
CA ILE A 94 6.60 -4.02 -10.96
C ILE A 94 7.50 -4.44 -12.11
N GLU A 95 8.72 -3.91 -12.19
CA GLU A 95 9.69 -4.23 -13.25
C GLU A 95 10.01 -5.73 -13.28
N ALA A 96 10.24 -6.36 -12.12
CA ALA A 96 10.49 -7.79 -12.03
C ALA A 96 9.28 -8.62 -12.49
N GLY A 97 8.08 -8.30 -12.03
CA GLY A 97 6.87 -9.00 -12.46
C GLY A 97 6.55 -8.78 -13.94
N GLN A 98 6.91 -7.64 -14.52
CA GLN A 98 6.79 -7.38 -15.96
C GLN A 98 7.78 -8.22 -16.77
N ALA A 99 9.02 -8.33 -16.29
CA ALA A 99 10.04 -9.17 -16.92
C ALA A 99 9.66 -10.67 -16.91
N ASP A 100 9.01 -11.13 -15.83
CA ASP A 100 8.50 -12.50 -15.71
C ASP A 100 7.18 -12.73 -16.48
N GLY A 101 6.53 -11.66 -16.94
CA GLY A 101 5.25 -11.70 -17.65
C GLY A 101 4.02 -11.87 -16.74
N ASP A 102 4.20 -11.74 -15.43
CA ASP A 102 3.16 -11.83 -14.41
C ASP A 102 2.42 -10.50 -14.19
N ILE A 103 3.04 -9.37 -14.56
CA ILE A 103 2.48 -8.01 -14.45
C ILE A 103 2.39 -7.38 -15.85
N HIS A 104 1.29 -6.70 -16.15
CA HIS A 104 1.11 -6.01 -17.43
C HIS A 104 2.12 -4.86 -17.60
N PRO A 105 2.73 -4.67 -18.79
CA PRO A 105 3.81 -3.71 -19.02
C PRO A 105 3.41 -2.24 -18.79
N ASP A 106 2.12 -1.92 -18.90
CA ASP A 106 1.62 -0.56 -18.67
C ASP A 106 1.32 -0.25 -17.20
N VAL A 107 1.47 -1.21 -16.28
CA VAL A 107 1.24 -0.98 -14.85
C VAL A 107 2.36 -0.12 -14.27
N THR A 108 1.99 0.93 -13.55
CA THR A 108 2.92 1.86 -12.90
C THR A 108 2.68 1.97 -11.39
N VAL A 109 3.63 2.56 -10.67
CA VAL A 109 3.46 2.90 -9.24
C VAL A 109 2.27 3.85 -9.04
N ALA A 110 1.99 4.73 -10.00
CA ALA A 110 0.85 5.64 -9.94
C ALA A 110 -0.49 4.88 -9.96
N ASP A 111 -0.58 3.77 -10.70
CA ASP A 111 -1.78 2.92 -10.71
C ASP A 111 -1.99 2.24 -9.36
N LEU A 112 -0.91 1.83 -8.69
CA LEU A 112 -0.99 1.30 -7.33
C LEU A 112 -1.48 2.37 -6.34
N HIS A 113 -1.02 3.61 -6.47
CA HIS A 113 -1.51 4.72 -5.66
C HIS A 113 -2.99 5.02 -5.90
N LEU A 114 -3.44 5.00 -7.16
CA LEU A 114 -4.85 5.15 -7.50
C LEU A 114 -5.68 4.01 -6.90
N LEU A 115 -5.19 2.78 -6.99
CA LEU A 115 -5.85 1.62 -6.40
C LEU A 115 -5.98 1.79 -4.87
N CYS A 116 -4.89 2.09 -4.17
CA CYS A 116 -4.90 2.33 -2.73
C CYS A 116 -5.79 3.51 -2.32
N GLY A 117 -5.85 4.58 -3.13
CA GLY A 117 -6.71 5.73 -2.89
C GLY A 117 -8.19 5.44 -3.14
N SER A 118 -8.51 4.47 -3.99
CA SER A 118 -9.89 4.08 -4.34
C SER A 118 -10.53 3.08 -3.39
N ILE A 119 -9.77 2.51 -2.43
CA ILE A 119 -10.29 1.56 -1.45
C ILE A 119 -11.43 2.23 -0.67
N PRO A 120 -12.68 1.73 -0.76
CA PRO A 120 -13.80 2.31 -0.05
C PRO A 120 -13.58 2.08 1.44
N THR A 121 -13.25 3.15 2.14
CA THR A 121 -13.02 3.14 3.59
C THR A 121 -14.29 2.80 4.39
N GLY A 122 -15.46 2.63 3.73
CA GLY A 122 -16.74 2.28 4.35
C GLY A 122 -17.29 0.87 4.04
N GLY A 123 -16.54 -0.01 3.36
CA GLY A 123 -17.01 -1.35 2.96
C GLY A 123 -16.67 -2.47 3.96
N SER A 124 -17.52 -3.50 4.02
CA SER A 124 -17.31 -4.69 4.86
C SER A 124 -16.07 -5.48 4.45
N MET A 125 -15.54 -6.37 5.31
CA MET A 125 -14.39 -7.23 5.00
C MET A 125 -14.62 -8.11 3.75
N ALA A 126 -15.88 -8.45 3.45
CA ALA A 126 -16.29 -9.17 2.25
C ALA A 126 -16.22 -8.32 0.97
N ASP A 127 -16.47 -7.02 1.08
CA ASP A 127 -16.28 -6.09 -0.04
C ASP A 127 -14.79 -5.92 -0.35
N ARG A 128 -13.93 -5.91 0.68
CA ARG A 128 -12.46 -5.77 0.57
C ARG A 128 -11.81 -6.97 -0.10
N ALA A 129 -12.22 -8.19 0.26
CA ALA A 129 -11.74 -9.42 -0.38
C ALA A 129 -12.06 -9.49 -1.88
N ARG A 130 -13.10 -8.77 -2.34
CA ARG A 130 -13.52 -8.72 -3.76
C ARG A 130 -12.64 -7.80 -4.63
N TRP A 131 -11.77 -6.97 -4.04
CA TRP A 131 -10.82 -6.11 -4.78
C TRP A 131 -9.61 -6.86 -5.32
N HIS A 132 -9.44 -8.14 -4.96
CA HIS A 132 -8.23 -8.90 -5.26
C HIS A 132 -8.18 -9.40 -6.72
N THR A 133 -9.20 -9.13 -7.54
CA THR A 133 -9.24 -9.47 -8.98
C THR A 133 -10.24 -8.54 -9.70
N PRO A 134 -9.87 -7.68 -10.68
CA PRO A 134 -8.77 -7.77 -11.66
C PRO A 134 -8.03 -6.43 -11.92
N VAL A 135 -6.83 -6.25 -11.36
CA VAL A 135 -5.82 -5.31 -11.93
C VAL A 135 -4.52 -6.04 -12.27
N MET A 136 -4.23 -7.14 -11.57
CA MET A 136 -3.07 -7.99 -11.83
C MET A 136 -3.29 -9.04 -12.94
N ALA A 137 -4.54 -9.24 -13.38
CA ALA A 137 -4.87 -10.14 -14.47
C ALA A 137 -5.49 -9.35 -15.63
N GLY A 138 -4.66 -8.61 -16.36
CA GLY A 138 -4.96 -8.32 -17.76
C GLY A 138 -5.05 -9.64 -18.54
N PRO A 139 -5.80 -9.71 -19.67
CA PRO A 139 -6.04 -10.96 -20.38
C PRO A 139 -4.71 -11.64 -20.69
N THR A 140 -4.40 -12.69 -19.94
CA THR A 140 -3.17 -13.46 -20.11
C THR A 140 -3.19 -14.04 -21.51
N THR A 141 -2.20 -13.66 -22.32
CA THR A 141 -2.04 -14.08 -23.71
C THR A 141 -1.65 -15.56 -23.84
N ARG A 142 -1.87 -16.40 -22.82
CA ARG A 142 -1.82 -17.86 -22.99
C ARG A 142 -3.08 -18.33 -23.71
N ALA A 143 -3.00 -18.27 -25.04
CA ALA A 143 -3.87 -19.01 -25.93
C ALA A 143 -4.00 -20.46 -25.43
N ARG A 144 -5.23 -20.83 -25.08
CA ARG A 144 -5.60 -22.20 -24.75
C ARG A 144 -5.28 -23.06 -25.98
N PRO A 145 -4.45 -24.12 -25.90
CA PRO A 145 -4.29 -25.00 -27.05
C PRO A 145 -5.65 -25.65 -27.34
N ALA A 146 -6.14 -25.42 -28.55
CA ALA A 146 -7.31 -26.12 -29.07
C ALA A 146 -6.90 -27.59 -29.25
N SER A 147 -7.48 -28.48 -28.44
CA SER A 147 -7.43 -29.92 -28.71
C SER A 147 -8.16 -30.19 -30.02
N ALA A 148 -7.42 -30.77 -30.98
CA ALA A 148 -7.95 -31.42 -32.16
C ALA A 148 -8.57 -32.78 -31.81
#